data_AF-A0A7J8DAJ7-F1
#
_entry.id   AF-A0A7J8DAJ7-F1
#
_cell.length_a   1.000
_cell.length_b   1.000
_cell.length_c   1.000
_cell.angle_alpha   90.00
_cell.angle_beta   90.00
_cell.angle_gamma   90.00
#
_symmetry.space_group_name_H-M   'P 1'
#
loop_
_entity.id
_entity.type
_entity.pdbx_description
1 polymer ?
#
loop_
_entity_poly.entity_id
_entity_poly.type
_entity_poly.pdbx_seq_one_letter_code
_entity_poly.pdbx_strand_id
1 'polypeptide(L)'
;MQCEENLTPVIGGYPVEKFVATMYHYLQFAYYKLSDLKNAAPCAVSYLLFDPNDKVMQQNLVYYQFHRDKWGLSDEHFQPRPEAVQFFNVTTLQEELYDFAKGNLMDDDEGEVVEYVDDLLELETS
;
A
#
# COMPACT_ATOMS: atom_id res chain seq x y z
N MET A 1 -9.37 -5.94 2.17
CA MET A 1 -8.22 -5.01 2.28
C MET A 1 -7.33 -5.24 3.51
N GLN A 2 -7.73 -6.03 4.51
CA GLN A 2 -6.92 -6.30 5.72
C GLN A 2 -5.65 -7.16 5.48
N CYS A 3 -5.30 -7.49 4.24
CA CYS A 3 -4.13 -8.33 3.96
C CYS A 3 -2.83 -7.65 4.39
N GLU A 4 -2.65 -6.35 4.12
CA GLU A 4 -1.42 -5.66 4.51
C GLU A 4 -1.28 -5.61 6.03
N GLU A 5 -2.36 -5.27 6.76
CA GLU A 5 -2.38 -5.29 8.22
C GLU A 5 -2.11 -6.69 8.80
N ASN A 6 -2.73 -7.73 8.23
CA ASN A 6 -2.61 -9.11 8.73
C ASN A 6 -1.29 -9.79 8.34
N LEU A 7 -0.66 -9.39 7.24
CA LEU A 7 0.58 -9.96 6.73
C LEU A 7 1.80 -9.07 7.00
N THR A 8 1.61 -7.94 7.68
CA THR A 8 2.71 -7.07 8.10
C THR A 8 3.68 -7.87 8.97
N PRO A 9 4.95 -8.04 8.55
CA PRO A 9 5.90 -8.80 9.33
C PRO A 9 6.24 -8.05 10.63
N VAL A 10 6.54 -8.81 11.67
CA VAL A 10 7.07 -8.30 12.93
C VAL A 10 8.58 -8.52 12.94
N ILE A 11 9.34 -7.42 12.98
CA ILE A 11 10.81 -7.48 13.02
C ILE A 11 11.26 -7.00 14.39
N GLY A 12 11.98 -7.86 15.13
CA GLY A 12 12.50 -7.51 16.46
C GLY A 12 11.41 -7.19 17.50
N GLY A 13 10.18 -7.68 17.30
CA GLY A 13 9.03 -7.41 18.18
C GLY A 13 8.17 -6.22 17.79
N TYR A 14 8.50 -5.51 16.71
CA TYR A 14 7.73 -4.35 16.22
C TYR A 14 7.10 -4.65 14.85
N PRO A 15 5.80 -4.37 14.66
CA PRO A 15 5.18 -4.48 13.34
C PRO A 15 5.80 -3.46 12.39
N VAL A 16 6.05 -3.87 11.16
CA VAL A 16 6.58 -2.98 10.14
C VAL A 16 5.47 -2.09 9.60
N GLU A 17 5.42 -0.84 10.05
CA GLU A 17 4.53 0.15 9.45
C GLU A 17 4.94 0.45 8.00
N LYS A 18 3.94 0.71 7.14
CA LYS A 18 4.14 1.09 5.72
C LYS A 18 5.03 0.08 5.00
N PHE A 19 4.59 -1.17 4.98
CA PHE A 19 5.40 -2.31 4.54
C PHE A 19 6.04 -2.08 3.16
N VAL A 20 5.24 -1.67 2.19
CA VAL A 20 5.72 -1.43 0.82
C VAL A 20 6.73 -0.27 0.75
N ALA A 21 6.48 0.84 1.46
CA ALA A 21 7.45 1.92 1.56
C ALA A 21 8.78 1.42 2.16
N THR A 22 8.70 0.64 3.24
CA THR A 22 9.87 0.07 3.92
C THR A 22 10.71 -0.82 3.00
N MET A 23 10.10 -1.58 2.08
CA MET A 23 10.86 -2.33 1.07
C MET A 23 11.73 -1.41 0.19
N TYR A 24 11.18 -0.29 -0.28
CA TYR A 24 11.93 0.69 -1.08
C TYR A 24 12.99 1.43 -0.27
N HIS A 25 12.76 1.65 1.03
CA HIS A 25 13.80 2.18 1.93
C HIS A 25 15.03 1.27 1.96
N TYR A 26 14.83 -0.03 2.18
CA TYR A 26 15.94 -0.98 2.23
C TYR A 26 16.65 -1.13 0.88
N LEU A 27 15.90 -1.17 -0.23
CA LEU A 27 16.48 -1.21 -1.57
C LEU A 27 17.32 0.05 -1.84
N GLN A 28 16.78 1.23 -1.57
CA GLN A 28 17.48 2.50 -1.69
C GLN A 28 18.78 2.48 -0.88
N PHE A 29 18.71 2.07 0.39
CA PHE A 29 19.87 2.04 1.28
C PHE A 29 20.94 1.06 0.80
N ALA A 30 20.54 -0.14 0.36
CA ALA A 30 21.46 -1.14 -0.17
C ALA A 30 22.17 -0.64 -1.43
N TYR A 31 21.43 -0.09 -2.40
CA TYR A 31 22.00 0.50 -3.61
C TYR A 31 22.95 1.65 -3.29
N TYR A 32 22.58 2.52 -2.34
CA TYR A 32 23.44 3.60 -1.88
C TYR A 32 24.76 3.07 -1.30
N LYS A 33 24.73 2.03 -0.46
CA LYS A 33 25.94 1.41 0.10
C LYS A 33 26.83 0.77 -0.96
N LEU A 34 26.25 0.31 -2.07
CA LEU A 34 26.97 -0.22 -3.23
C LEU A 34 27.40 0.88 -4.22
N SER A 35 27.17 2.16 -3.91
CA SER A 35 27.41 3.31 -4.81
C SER A 35 26.61 3.27 -6.12
N ASP A 36 25.54 2.48 -6.18
CA ASP A 36 24.65 2.38 -7.33
C ASP A 36 23.51 3.40 -7.22
N LEU A 37 23.85 4.66 -7.46
CA LEU A 37 22.91 5.77 -7.24
C LEU A 37 21.83 5.86 -8.30
N LYS A 38 22.06 5.25 -9.47
CA LYS A 38 21.07 5.14 -10.55
C LYS A 38 19.90 4.26 -10.14
N ASN A 39 20.12 3.25 -9.30
CA ASN A 39 19.05 2.45 -8.71
C ASN A 39 18.59 2.96 -7.34
N ALA A 40 19.46 3.65 -6.58
CA ALA A 40 19.07 4.23 -5.30
C ALA A 40 18.05 5.37 -5.43
N ALA A 41 18.26 6.30 -6.36
CA ALA A 41 17.38 7.46 -6.58
C ALA A 41 15.92 7.07 -6.92
N PRO A 42 15.64 6.17 -7.88
CA PRO A 42 14.26 5.80 -8.17
C PRO A 42 13.60 5.01 -7.03
N CYS A 43 14.38 4.30 -6.20
CA CYS A 43 13.84 3.69 -4.97
C CYS A 43 13.41 4.76 -3.95
N ALA A 44 14.17 5.85 -3.79
CA ALA A 44 13.77 6.97 -2.93
C ALA A 44 12.46 7.64 -3.41
N VAL A 45 12.31 7.81 -4.73
CA VAL A 45 11.06 8.34 -5.30
C VAL A 45 9.90 7.35 -5.12
N SER A 46 10.16 6.05 -5.32
CA SER A 46 9.16 5.00 -5.10
C SER A 46 8.71 4.93 -3.65
N TYR A 47 9.61 5.12 -2.68
CA TYR A 47 9.25 5.23 -1.26
C TYR A 47 8.26 6.38 -1.03
N LEU A 48 8.57 7.57 -1.57
CA LEU A 48 7.75 8.77 -1.37
C LEU A 48 6.38 8.70 -2.07
N LEU A 49 6.19 7.76 -3.01
CA LEU A 49 4.87 7.45 -3.56
C LEU A 49 3.93 6.89 -2.48
N PHE A 50 4.46 6.09 -1.55
CA PHE A 50 3.68 5.46 -0.46
C PHE A 50 3.71 6.26 0.84
N ASP A 51 4.77 7.04 1.08
CA ASP A 51 4.90 7.87 2.27
C ASP A 51 5.47 9.27 1.94
N PRO A 52 4.64 10.16 1.36
CA PRO A 52 5.10 11.45 0.87
C PRO A 52 5.55 12.41 1.98
N ASN A 53 5.19 12.14 3.24
CA ASN A 53 5.46 13.02 4.38
C ASN A 53 6.75 12.66 5.14
N ASP A 54 7.45 11.59 4.76
CA ASP A 54 8.69 11.19 5.42
C ASP A 54 9.82 12.19 5.13
N LYS A 55 10.21 12.92 6.17
CA LYS A 55 11.23 13.98 6.07
C LYS A 55 12.61 13.44 5.74
N VAL A 56 12.94 12.23 6.17
CA VAL A 56 14.27 11.64 5.97
C VAL A 56 14.44 11.28 4.49
N MET A 57 13.44 10.64 3.89
CA MET A 57 13.48 10.28 2.48
C MET A 57 13.38 11.51 1.57
N GLN A 58 12.60 12.53 1.94
CA GLN A 58 12.62 13.82 1.24
C GLN A 58 14.03 14.43 1.21
N GLN A 59 14.73 14.41 2.34
CA GLN A 59 16.12 14.90 2.42
C GLN A 59 17.09 14.04 1.58
N ASN A 60 16.92 12.72 1.57
CA ASN A 60 17.71 11.83 0.72
C ASN A 60 17.52 12.17 -0.77
N LEU A 61 16.29 12.44 -1.19
CA LEU A 61 15.99 12.80 -2.57
C LEU A 61 16.64 14.14 -2.96
N VAL A 62 16.54 15.15 -2.10
CA VAL A 62 17.23 16.45 -2.29
C VAL A 62 18.74 16.26 -2.37
N TYR A 63 19.31 15.37 -1.54
CA TYR A 63 20.73 15.05 -1.55
C TYR A 63 21.18 14.42 -2.88
N TYR A 64 20.36 13.53 -3.46
CA TYR A 64 20.59 12.97 -4.80
C TYR A 64 20.49 14.00 -5.90
N GLN A 65 19.48 14.88 -5.85
CA GLN A 65 19.31 15.96 -6.82
C GLN A 65 20.48 16.94 -6.80
N PHE A 66 20.96 17.31 -5.61
CA PHE A 66 22.08 18.26 -5.45
C PHE A 66 23.39 17.74 -6.08
N HIS A 67 23.62 16.42 -6.02
CA HIS A 67 24.83 15.80 -6.56
C HIS A 67 24.60 15.14 -7.94
N ARG A 68 23.50 15.47 -8.64
CA ARG A 68 23.11 14.82 -9.89
C ARG A 68 24.24 14.78 -10.93
N ASP A 69 24.95 15.89 -11.11
CA ASP A 69 26.00 16.01 -12.12
C ASP A 69 27.22 15.15 -11.75
N LYS A 70 27.57 15.12 -10.46
CA LYS A 70 28.68 14.32 -9.93
C LYS A 70 28.43 12.82 -10.12
N TRP A 71 27.18 12.39 -10.05
CA TRP A 71 26.79 10.99 -10.10
C TRP A 71 26.20 10.55 -11.43
N GLY A 72 26.16 11.43 -12.43
CA GLY A 72 25.60 11.14 -13.74
C GLY A 72 24.11 10.76 -13.66
N LEU A 73 23.37 11.41 -12.76
CA LEU A 73 21.93 11.24 -12.63
C LEU A 73 21.21 12.24 -13.56
N SER A 74 20.29 11.71 -14.33
CA SER A 74 19.34 12.41 -15.19
C SER A 74 17.93 12.35 -14.59
N ASP A 75 16.98 13.10 -15.18
CA ASP A 75 15.61 13.22 -14.68
C ASP A 75 14.85 11.87 -14.70
N GLU A 76 15.29 10.91 -15.52
CA GLU A 76 14.74 9.54 -15.55
C GLU A 76 14.98 8.76 -14.25
N HIS A 77 16.08 9.06 -13.54
CA HIS A 77 16.41 8.43 -12.26
C HIS A 77 15.59 9.01 -11.10
N PHE A 78 14.86 10.10 -11.34
CA PHE A 78 13.97 10.75 -10.38
C PHE A 78 12.50 10.44 -10.66
N GLN A 79 12.23 9.31 -11.33
CA GLN A 79 10.90 8.73 -11.49
C GLN A 79 10.74 7.53 -10.56
N PRO A 80 9.52 7.27 -10.04
CA PRO A 80 9.26 6.03 -9.31
C PRO A 80 9.43 4.82 -10.24
N ARG A 81 9.75 3.65 -9.67
CA ARG A 81 9.90 2.43 -10.46
C ARG A 81 8.55 2.01 -11.04
N PRO A 82 8.50 1.46 -12.26
CA PRO A 82 7.23 1.09 -12.90
C PRO A 82 6.37 0.15 -12.07
N GLU A 83 6.97 -0.83 -11.40
CA GLU A 83 6.27 -1.76 -10.53
C GLU A 83 5.70 -1.09 -9.27
N ALA A 84 6.36 -0.05 -8.75
CA ALA A 84 5.85 0.75 -7.64
C ALA A 84 4.59 1.50 -8.05
N VAL A 85 4.62 2.13 -9.22
CA VAL A 85 3.47 2.86 -9.79
C VAL A 85 2.32 1.92 -10.07
N GLN A 86 2.60 0.76 -10.69
CA GLN A 86 1.57 -0.24 -10.97
C GLN A 86 0.91 -0.72 -9.68
N PHE A 87 1.71 -1.05 -8.67
CA PHE A 87 1.18 -1.50 -7.37
C PHE A 87 0.34 -0.41 -6.72
N PHE A 88 0.84 0.82 -6.64
CA PHE A 88 0.11 1.96 -6.08
C PHE A 88 -1.25 2.14 -6.77
N ASN A 89 -1.27 2.21 -8.10
CA ASN A 89 -2.51 2.41 -8.86
C ASN A 89 -3.53 1.29 -8.63
N VAL A 90 -3.08 0.02 -8.61
CA VAL A 90 -3.97 -1.13 -8.38
C VAL A 90 -4.53 -1.09 -6.97
N THR A 91 -3.69 -0.86 -5.96
CA THR A 91 -4.10 -0.87 -4.56
C THR A 91 -5.04 0.30 -4.26
N THR A 92 -4.73 1.51 -4.74
CA THR A 92 -5.63 2.67 -4.60
C THR A 92 -6.99 2.43 -5.24
N LEU A 93 -7.03 1.88 -6.46
CA LEU A 93 -8.29 1.52 -7.09
C LEU A 93 -9.07 0.46 -6.30
N GLN A 94 -8.38 -0.54 -5.75
CA GLN A 94 -9.00 -1.55 -4.90
C GLN A 94 -9.57 -0.97 -3.61
N GLU A 95 -8.89 0.00 -2.99
CA GLU A 95 -9.40 0.75 -1.83
C GLU A 95 -10.68 1.51 -2.18
N GLU A 96 -10.65 2.28 -3.27
CA GLU A 96 -11.81 3.05 -3.73
C GLU A 96 -13.02 2.15 -4.03
N LEU A 97 -12.80 1.03 -4.72
CA LEU A 97 -13.85 0.06 -5.03
C LEU A 97 -14.39 -0.62 -3.77
N TYR A 98 -13.50 -0.95 -2.81
CA TYR A 98 -13.89 -1.54 -1.54
C TYR A 98 -14.76 -0.59 -0.72
N ASP A 99 -14.36 0.68 -0.61
CA ASP A 99 -15.11 1.70 0.11
C ASP A 99 -16.46 1.99 -0.56
N PHE A 100 -16.49 2.02 -1.89
CA PHE A 100 -17.73 2.12 -2.65
C PHE A 100 -18.67 0.94 -2.34
N ALA A 101 -18.18 -0.30 -2.41
CA ALA A 101 -18.98 -1.49 -2.09
C ALA A 101 -19.48 -1.46 -0.64
N LYS A 102 -18.61 -1.08 0.30
CA LYS A 102 -18.97 -0.96 1.72
C LYS A 102 -20.12 0.02 1.96
N GLY A 103 -20.13 1.14 1.24
CA GLY A 103 -21.15 2.18 1.38
C GLY A 103 -22.45 1.95 0.58
N ASN A 104 -22.44 1.10 -0.45
CA ASN A 104 -23.56 0.99 -1.41
C ASN A 104 -24.12 -0.42 -1.56
N LEU A 105 -23.35 -1.46 -1.19
CA LEU A 105 -23.68 -2.87 -1.44
C LEU A 105 -23.72 -3.71 -0.16
N MET A 106 -23.34 -3.17 1.01
CA MET A 106 -23.62 -3.85 2.26
C MET A 106 -25.11 -3.64 2.55
N ASP A 107 -25.89 -4.70 2.37
CA ASP A 107 -27.33 -4.70 2.63
C ASP A 107 -27.59 -4.25 4.09
N ASP A 108 -28.28 -3.13 4.23
CA ASP A 108 -28.97 -2.75 5.46
C ASP A 108 -30.16 -3.71 5.57
N ASP A 109 -30.16 -4.65 6.52
CA ASP A 109 -31.23 -5.62 6.75
C ASP A 109 -31.63 -6.47 5.52
N GLU A 110 -30.90 -7.56 5.24
CA GLU A 110 -31.66 -8.80 5.04
C GLU A 110 -32.25 -9.16 6.39
N GLY A 111 -33.44 -8.59 6.66
CA GLY A 111 -34.22 -8.88 7.84
C GLY A 111 -34.26 -10.39 8.05
N GLU A 112 -33.95 -10.79 9.28
CA GLU A 112 -34.04 -12.16 9.77
C GLU A 112 -35.28 -12.82 9.16
N VAL A 113 -35.07 -13.79 8.25
CA VAL A 113 -36.18 -14.57 7.70
C VAL A 113 -36.72 -15.38 8.87
N VAL A 114 -37.70 -14.82 9.57
CA VAL A 114 -38.30 -15.50 10.70
C VAL A 114 -39.00 -16.73 10.16
N GLU A 115 -38.60 -17.91 10.64
CA GLU A 115 -39.21 -19.21 10.36
C GLU A 115 -40.66 -19.24 10.90
N TYR A 116 -41.58 -18.46 10.34
CA TYR A 116 -43.02 -18.54 10.64
C TYR A 116 -43.76 -19.51 9.71
N VAL A 117 -43.05 -20.35 8.96
CA VAL A 117 -43.66 -21.31 8.03
C VAL A 117 -43.83 -22.71 8.63
N ASP A 118 -43.12 -23.06 9.71
CA ASP A 118 -43.32 -24.35 10.38
C ASP A 118 -44.48 -24.33 11.38
N ASP A 119 -44.70 -23.22 12.11
CA ASP A 119 -45.79 -23.12 13.10
C ASP A 119 -47.20 -23.07 12.47
N LEU A 120 -47.34 -22.64 11.21
CA LEU A 120 -48.64 -22.56 10.54
C LEU A 120 -49.10 -23.93 10.02
N LEU A 121 -48.17 -24.84 9.73
CA LEU A 121 -48.47 -26.20 9.27
C LEU A 121 -48.92 -27.12 10.41
N GLU A 122 -48.51 -26.85 11.66
CA GLU A 122 -48.97 -27.62 12.82
C GLU A 122 -50.41 -27.27 13.25
N LEU A 123 -50.88 -26.05 12.98
CA LEU A 123 -52.25 -25.61 13.30
C LEU A 123 -53.31 -26.07 12.29
N GLU A 124 -52.93 -26.39 11.05
CA GLU A 124 -53.86 -26.95 10.06
C GLU A 124 -54.05 -28.47 10.17
N THR A 125 -53.31 -29.14 11.07
CA THR A 125 -53.37 -30.61 11.26
C THR A 125 -54.01 -31.09 12.57
N SER A 126 -54.68 -30.20 13.33
CA SER A 126 -55.39 -30.52 14.58
C SER A 126 -56.91 -30.32 14.49
#